data_AF-A0A662ERC5-F1
#
_entry.id   AF-A0A662ERC5-F1
#
_cell.length_a   1.000
_cell.length_b   1.000
_cell.length_c   1.000
_cell.angle_alpha   90.00
_cell.angle_beta   90.00
_cell.angle_gamma   90.00
#
_symmetry.space_group_name_H-M   'P 1'
#
loop_
_entity.id
_entity.type
_entity.pdbx_description
1 polymer ?
#
loop_
_entity_poly.entity_id
_entity_poly.type
_entity_poly.pdbx_seq_one_letter_code
_entity_poly.pdbx_strand_id
1 'polypeptide(L)'
;MELVHIVGARPQFIKMAAVSRAIAQYNQGHAPDQRIKGLIVHTGQHYDYEMSKVFFDELEIPKPDYNLGVGSGLHGEQTGEMLKRVEQVLLKEKPDIVLVYGDTNSTLAGALAAAKLHIPVAHIEAGLRSFNRAMPEEINRVLTDHVSTILFCPTETAVKNLRKEGFINIANNGYLVSHSAVDSILAVNHELRTKNCEPVVFNIGDVMYDSVLYNLKLAEERSDVLTRLSLKPNKPSKPNKPMMYALATVHRAENTDDPARLRSIFQALDEIARELM
;
A
#
# COMPACT_ATOMS: atom_id res chain seq x y z
N MET A 1 14.86 16.78 1.04
CA MET A 1 14.87 15.37 1.47
C MET A 1 14.67 14.49 0.25
N GLU A 2 15.46 13.42 0.12
CA GLU A 2 15.40 12.48 -0.99
C GLU A 2 14.89 11.12 -0.52
N LEU A 3 13.85 10.61 -1.17
CA LEU A 3 13.24 9.33 -0.85
C LEU A 3 13.21 8.42 -2.07
N VAL A 4 13.25 7.12 -1.81
CA VAL A 4 13.11 6.09 -2.84
C VAL A 4 11.90 5.21 -2.51
N HIS A 5 10.95 5.14 -3.43
CA HIS A 5 9.84 4.19 -3.39
C HIS A 5 10.25 2.87 -4.05
N ILE A 6 10.11 1.75 -3.33
CA ILE A 6 10.28 0.41 -3.91
C ILE A 6 8.92 -0.23 -4.13
N VAL A 7 8.58 -0.51 -5.40
CA VAL A 7 7.29 -1.07 -5.80
C VAL A 7 7.48 -2.19 -6.83
N GLY A 8 6.62 -3.21 -6.80
CA GLY A 8 6.70 -4.35 -7.70
C GLY A 8 5.37 -4.90 -8.17
N ALA A 9 4.30 -4.65 -7.41
CA ALA A 9 2.98 -5.17 -7.68
C ALA A 9 1.92 -4.07 -7.79
N ARG A 10 0.80 -4.37 -8.47
CA ARG A 10 -0.30 -3.42 -8.71
C ARG A 10 -0.83 -2.77 -7.44
N PRO A 11 -1.09 -3.51 -6.33
CA PRO A 11 -1.56 -2.88 -5.10
C PRO A 11 -0.56 -1.85 -4.53
N GLN A 12 0.75 -2.05 -4.75
CA GLN A 12 1.76 -1.11 -4.28
C GLN A 12 1.74 0.19 -5.09
N PHE A 13 1.44 0.14 -6.40
CA PHE A 13 1.29 1.35 -7.20
C PHE A 13 0.12 2.22 -6.71
N ILE A 14 -1.02 1.61 -6.38
CA ILE A 14 -2.18 2.32 -5.84
C ILE A 14 -1.83 3.03 -4.54
N LYS A 15 -1.16 2.33 -3.61
CA LYS A 15 -0.70 2.91 -2.33
C LYS A 15 0.30 4.04 -2.54
N MET A 16 1.29 3.81 -3.41
CA MET A 16 2.29 4.81 -3.74
C MET A 16 1.67 6.05 -4.40
N ALA A 17 0.61 5.90 -5.20
CA ALA A 17 -0.11 7.02 -5.81
C ALA A 17 -0.63 8.00 -4.77
N ALA A 18 -1.25 7.49 -3.69
CA ALA A 18 -1.74 8.33 -2.60
C ALA A 18 -0.61 9.08 -1.90
N VAL A 19 0.51 8.40 -1.63
CA VAL A 19 1.70 9.03 -1.04
C VAL A 19 2.31 10.09 -1.99
N SER A 20 2.39 9.79 -3.29
CA SER A 20 2.91 10.70 -4.31
C SER A 20 2.07 11.98 -4.42
N ARG A 21 0.74 11.86 -4.39
CA ARG A 21 -0.17 13.02 -4.34
C ARG A 21 0.03 13.86 -3.08
N ALA A 22 0.19 13.22 -1.92
CA ALA A 22 0.46 13.93 -0.67
C ALA A 22 1.81 14.69 -0.72
N ILE A 23 2.85 14.07 -1.28
CA ILE A 23 4.16 14.72 -1.51
C ILE A 23 4.02 15.91 -2.47
N ALA A 24 3.27 15.74 -3.57
CA ALA A 24 3.04 16.83 -4.52
C ALA A 24 2.33 18.02 -3.86
N GLN A 25 1.29 17.76 -3.07
CA GLN A 25 0.59 18.79 -2.30
C GLN A 25 1.51 19.47 -1.29
N TYR A 26 2.32 18.71 -0.56
CA TYR A 26 3.33 19.26 0.34
C TYR A 26 4.30 20.20 -0.41
N ASN A 27 4.84 19.74 -1.54
CA ASN A 27 5.82 20.49 -2.32
C ASN A 27 5.27 21.80 -2.94
N GLN A 28 3.95 21.91 -3.17
CA GLN A 28 3.33 23.15 -3.65
C GLN A 28 3.43 24.30 -2.64
N GLY A 29 3.40 23.98 -1.34
CA GLY A 29 3.47 24.96 -0.26
C GLY A 29 4.87 25.28 0.25
N HIS A 30 5.91 24.63 -0.29
CA HIS A 30 7.27 24.68 0.27
C HIS A 30 8.32 25.15 -0.73
N ALA A 31 9.34 25.85 -0.20
CA ALA A 31 10.46 26.36 -0.97
C ALA A 31 11.27 25.19 -1.59
N PRO A 32 11.96 25.39 -2.73
CA PRO A 32 12.63 24.31 -3.47
C PRO A 32 13.60 23.46 -2.63
N ASP A 33 14.30 24.07 -1.68
CA ASP A 33 15.25 23.43 -0.75
C ASP A 33 14.56 22.60 0.35
N GLN A 34 13.29 22.86 0.61
CA GLN A 34 12.45 22.13 1.58
C GLN A 34 11.64 21.00 0.94
N ARG A 35 11.67 20.88 -0.40
CA ARG A 35 10.87 19.88 -1.11
C ARG A 35 11.36 18.46 -0.86
N ILE A 36 10.40 17.56 -0.93
CA ILE A 36 10.62 16.12 -0.96
C ILE A 36 10.80 15.70 -2.41
N LYS A 37 11.94 15.11 -2.73
CA LYS A 37 12.19 14.50 -4.05
C LYS A 37 11.97 12.99 -3.92
N GLY A 38 11.05 12.44 -4.70
CA GLY A 38 10.77 11.01 -4.71
C GLY A 38 11.25 10.35 -6.00
N LEU A 39 12.11 9.34 -5.86
CA LEU A 39 12.50 8.42 -6.93
C LEU A 39 11.66 7.14 -6.83
N ILE A 40 11.31 6.57 -7.97
CA ILE A 40 10.50 5.36 -8.06
C ILE A 40 11.33 4.23 -8.67
N VAL A 41 11.53 3.18 -7.89
CA VAL A 41 12.15 1.92 -8.33
C VAL A 41 11.07 0.87 -8.47
N HIS A 42 10.78 0.51 -9.71
CA HIS A 42 9.94 -0.63 -10.04
C HIS A 42 10.79 -1.90 -10.17
N THR A 43 10.56 -2.90 -9.32
CA THR A 43 11.31 -4.16 -9.34
C THR A 43 11.02 -5.06 -10.54
N GLY A 44 9.87 -4.87 -11.21
CA GLY A 44 9.41 -5.74 -12.29
C GLY A 44 8.89 -7.11 -11.82
N GLN A 45 8.32 -7.23 -10.61
CA GLN A 45 7.81 -8.50 -10.06
C GLN A 45 6.63 -9.11 -10.87
N HIS A 46 5.85 -8.31 -11.62
CA HIS A 46 4.74 -8.79 -12.45
C HIS A 46 5.02 -8.68 -13.95
N TYR A 47 4.48 -9.67 -14.68
CA TYR A 47 4.85 -10.07 -16.05
C TYR A 47 4.59 -9.08 -17.19
N ASP A 48 3.92 -7.95 -16.97
CA ASP A 48 3.48 -7.14 -18.11
C ASP A 48 3.66 -5.65 -17.87
N TYR A 49 4.70 -5.10 -18.50
CA TYR A 49 5.01 -3.67 -18.48
C TYR A 49 3.87 -2.85 -19.08
N GLU A 50 3.19 -3.37 -20.12
CA GLU A 50 2.04 -2.68 -20.73
C GLU A 50 0.88 -2.57 -19.74
N MET A 51 0.64 -3.61 -18.95
CA MET A 51 -0.37 -3.57 -17.89
C MET A 51 0.02 -2.64 -16.74
N SER A 52 1.31 -2.59 -16.36
CA SER A 52 1.79 -1.63 -15.35
C SER A 52 1.67 -0.19 -15.83
N LYS A 53 1.96 0.08 -17.11
CA LYS A 53 1.90 1.42 -17.72
C LYS A 53 0.51 2.05 -17.63
N VAL A 54 -0.54 1.26 -17.87
CA VAL A 54 -1.94 1.71 -17.70
C VAL A 54 -2.17 2.26 -16.29
N PHE A 55 -1.64 1.60 -15.25
CA PHE A 55 -1.79 2.11 -13.88
C PHE A 55 -1.02 3.40 -13.62
N PHE A 56 0.17 3.59 -14.21
CA PHE A 56 0.89 4.86 -14.06
C PHE A 56 0.12 6.01 -14.72
N ASP A 57 -0.44 5.77 -15.91
CA ASP A 57 -1.21 6.76 -16.65
C ASP A 57 -2.55 7.06 -15.95
N GLU A 58 -3.31 6.03 -15.56
CA GLU A 58 -4.63 6.17 -14.92
C GLU A 58 -4.56 6.74 -13.49
N LEU A 59 -3.51 6.43 -12.73
CA LEU A 59 -3.32 6.93 -11.38
C LEU A 59 -2.58 8.29 -11.34
N GLU A 60 -2.24 8.84 -12.51
CA GLU A 60 -1.48 10.08 -12.68
C GLU A 60 -0.15 10.07 -11.90
N ILE A 61 0.54 8.92 -11.90
CA ILE A 61 1.82 8.71 -11.22
C ILE A 61 2.98 8.91 -12.20
N PRO A 62 4.09 9.55 -11.79
CA PRO A 62 5.30 9.59 -12.60
C PRO A 62 5.80 8.19 -13.00
N LYS A 63 6.36 8.07 -14.20
CA LYS A 63 7.02 6.83 -14.63
C LYS A 63 8.17 6.46 -13.67
N PRO A 64 8.47 5.17 -13.50
CA PRO A 64 9.58 4.76 -12.65
C PRO A 64 10.91 5.29 -13.20
N ASP A 65 11.72 5.88 -12.32
CA ASP A 65 13.10 6.29 -12.63
C ASP A 65 13.99 5.07 -12.91
N TYR A 66 13.68 3.96 -12.24
CA TYR A 66 14.34 2.68 -12.43
C TYR A 66 13.30 1.58 -12.62
N ASN A 67 13.42 0.83 -13.71
CA ASN A 67 12.73 -0.46 -13.87
C ASN A 67 13.77 -1.58 -13.87
N LEU A 68 13.77 -2.40 -12.82
CA LEU A 68 14.76 -3.44 -12.62
C LEU A 68 14.50 -4.67 -13.49
N GLY A 69 13.27 -4.91 -13.97
CA GLY A 69 12.96 -6.02 -14.87
C GLY A 69 13.31 -7.41 -14.32
N VAL A 70 13.01 -7.69 -13.04
CA VAL A 70 13.31 -9.00 -12.42
C VAL A 70 12.45 -10.12 -13.01
N GLY A 71 11.18 -9.85 -13.31
CA GLY A 71 10.25 -10.85 -13.85
C GLY A 71 9.71 -11.80 -12.79
N SER A 72 9.05 -12.88 -13.23
CA SER A 72 8.55 -13.91 -12.33
C SER A 72 9.56 -15.03 -12.11
N GLY A 73 9.46 -15.69 -10.98
CA GLY A 73 10.29 -16.82 -10.59
C GLY A 73 9.85 -17.36 -9.24
N LEU A 74 10.63 -18.26 -8.66
CA LEU A 74 10.40 -18.71 -7.29
C LEU A 74 10.70 -17.57 -6.30
N HIS A 75 10.07 -17.59 -5.11
CA HIS A 75 10.22 -16.51 -4.11
C HIS A 75 11.69 -16.18 -3.78
N GLY A 76 12.53 -17.20 -3.59
CA GLY A 76 13.95 -17.00 -3.27
C GLY A 76 14.74 -16.36 -4.42
N GLU A 77 14.50 -16.78 -5.66
CA GLU A 77 15.12 -16.24 -6.86
C GLU A 77 14.72 -14.77 -7.07
N GLN A 78 13.41 -14.49 -7.07
CA GLN A 78 12.89 -13.14 -7.21
C GLN A 78 13.44 -12.21 -6.12
N THR A 79 13.36 -12.63 -4.86
CA THR A 79 13.80 -11.80 -3.73
C THR A 79 15.30 -11.54 -3.80
N GLY A 80 16.12 -12.55 -4.14
CA GLY A 80 17.56 -12.40 -4.27
C GLY A 80 17.95 -11.46 -5.41
N GLU A 81 17.31 -11.57 -6.58
CA GLU A 81 17.60 -10.71 -7.72
C GLU A 81 17.14 -9.27 -7.48
N MET A 82 15.97 -9.08 -6.86
CA MET A 82 15.50 -7.76 -6.41
C MET A 82 16.45 -7.13 -5.41
N LEU A 83 16.88 -7.88 -4.40
CA LEU A 83 17.81 -7.40 -3.36
C LEU A 83 19.10 -6.86 -4.00
N LYS A 84 19.73 -7.66 -4.88
CA LYS A 84 20.94 -7.27 -5.62
C LYS A 84 20.75 -5.98 -6.43
N ARG A 85 19.68 -5.91 -7.22
CA ARG A 85 19.45 -4.78 -8.13
C ARG A 85 19.00 -3.51 -7.39
N VAL A 86 18.20 -3.64 -6.31
CA VAL A 86 17.82 -2.49 -5.47
C VAL A 86 19.03 -1.92 -4.75
N GLU A 87 19.90 -2.77 -4.18
CA GLU A 87 21.13 -2.33 -3.51
C GLU A 87 22.00 -1.45 -4.43
N GLN A 88 22.15 -1.83 -5.71
CA GLN A 88 22.89 -1.04 -6.70
C GLN A 88 22.29 0.37 -6.89
N VAL A 89 20.96 0.49 -6.93
CA VAL A 89 20.29 1.79 -7.03
C VAL A 89 20.51 2.60 -5.76
N LEU A 90 20.36 2.00 -4.58
CA LEU A 90 20.53 2.70 -3.30
C LEU A 90 21.96 3.19 -3.07
N LEU A 91 22.98 2.43 -3.51
CA LEU A 91 24.39 2.87 -3.46
C LEU A 91 24.66 4.08 -4.37
N LYS A 92 23.94 4.17 -5.50
CA LYS A 92 24.05 5.28 -6.44
C LYS A 92 23.32 6.53 -5.92
N GLU A 93 22.05 6.37 -5.55
CA GLU A 93 21.16 7.50 -5.22
C GLU A 93 21.31 7.98 -3.77
N LYS A 94 21.75 7.12 -2.84
CA LYS A 94 21.98 7.44 -1.42
C LYS A 94 20.82 8.23 -0.77
N PRO A 95 19.58 7.71 -0.83
CA PRO A 95 18.42 8.44 -0.30
C PRO A 95 18.47 8.60 1.23
N ASP A 96 17.75 9.60 1.73
CA ASP A 96 17.56 9.82 3.17
C ASP A 96 16.67 8.74 3.79
N ILE A 97 15.76 8.16 3.01
CA ILE A 97 14.83 7.10 3.44
C ILE A 97 14.33 6.25 2.26
N VAL A 98 14.03 4.99 2.53
CA VAL A 98 13.37 4.07 1.58
C VAL A 98 11.95 3.78 2.04
N LEU A 99 10.98 3.90 1.14
CA LEU A 99 9.58 3.57 1.37
C LEU A 99 9.25 2.21 0.73
N VAL A 100 8.69 1.31 1.53
CA VAL A 100 8.20 0.00 1.09
C VAL A 100 6.73 -0.17 1.46
N TYR A 101 5.99 -1.00 0.72
CA TYR A 101 4.53 -1.09 0.80
C TYR A 101 4.04 -2.52 0.99
N GLY A 102 3.27 -2.79 2.03
CA GLY A 102 2.63 -4.09 2.25
C GLY A 102 3.66 -5.21 2.43
N ASP A 103 3.58 -6.28 1.65
CA ASP A 103 4.14 -7.59 2.02
C ASP A 103 4.66 -8.44 0.85
N THR A 104 4.91 -7.80 -0.30
CA THR A 104 5.43 -8.48 -1.49
C THR A 104 6.91 -8.86 -1.34
N ASN A 105 7.43 -9.71 -2.24
CA ASN A 105 8.87 -9.96 -2.34
C ASN A 105 9.65 -8.65 -2.58
N SER A 106 9.08 -7.71 -3.34
CA SER A 106 9.66 -6.39 -3.56
C SER A 106 9.78 -5.56 -2.27
N THR A 107 8.79 -5.68 -1.39
CA THR A 107 8.79 -5.05 -0.06
C THR A 107 9.96 -5.56 0.77
N LEU A 108 10.08 -6.89 0.88
CA LEU A 108 11.14 -7.52 1.67
C LEU A 108 12.52 -7.21 1.09
N ALA A 109 12.70 -7.34 -0.23
CA ALA A 109 13.97 -7.08 -0.90
C ALA A 109 14.40 -5.62 -0.75
N GLY A 110 13.47 -4.67 -0.92
CA GLY A 110 13.75 -3.25 -0.74
C GLY A 110 14.14 -2.89 0.69
N ALA A 111 13.42 -3.42 1.67
CA ALA A 111 13.69 -3.18 3.08
C ALA A 111 15.04 -3.78 3.52
N LEU A 112 15.35 -5.01 3.09
CA LEU A 112 16.63 -5.66 3.41
C LEU A 112 17.82 -4.93 2.76
N ALA A 113 17.69 -4.48 1.50
CA ALA A 113 18.73 -3.71 0.83
C ALA A 113 19.05 -2.42 1.60
N ALA A 114 18.01 -1.65 1.93
CA ALA A 114 18.15 -0.38 2.65
C ALA A 114 18.70 -0.58 4.07
N ALA A 115 18.16 -1.53 4.83
CA ALA A 115 18.59 -1.80 6.20
C ALA A 115 20.06 -2.22 6.28
N LYS A 116 20.55 -3.04 5.33
CA LYS A 116 21.96 -3.44 5.25
C LYS A 116 22.91 -2.30 4.89
N LEU A 117 22.42 -1.31 4.16
CA LEU A 117 23.14 -0.08 3.86
C LEU A 117 22.98 1.00 4.95
N HIS A 118 22.29 0.68 6.05
CA HIS A 118 21.96 1.61 7.13
C HIS A 118 21.14 2.83 6.67
N ILE A 119 20.34 2.66 5.62
CA ILE A 119 19.38 3.66 5.16
C ILE A 119 18.05 3.40 5.91
N PRO A 120 17.45 4.42 6.55
CA PRO A 120 16.16 4.26 7.22
C PRO A 120 15.07 3.71 6.30
N VAL A 121 14.22 2.84 6.83
CA VAL A 121 13.11 2.25 6.09
C VAL A 121 11.78 2.67 6.71
N ALA A 122 10.89 3.20 5.88
CA ALA A 122 9.50 3.46 6.20
C ALA A 122 8.61 2.39 5.56
N HIS A 123 7.93 1.61 6.39
CA HIS A 123 7.04 0.55 5.94
C HIS A 123 5.58 1.00 6.03
N ILE A 124 4.99 1.19 4.86
CA ILE A 124 3.59 1.56 4.67
C ILE A 124 2.73 0.29 4.73
N GLU A 125 1.64 0.34 5.50
CA GLU A 125 0.77 -0.81 5.80
C GLU A 125 1.46 -1.87 6.69
N ALA A 126 2.18 -1.39 7.71
CA ALA A 126 2.86 -2.23 8.70
C ALA A 126 1.88 -2.93 9.66
N GLY A 127 2.32 -4.03 10.27
CA GLY A 127 1.62 -4.66 11.41
C GLY A 127 0.38 -5.52 11.09
N LEU A 128 -0.02 -5.67 9.83
CA LEU A 128 -1.06 -6.63 9.45
C LEU A 128 -0.58 -8.07 9.68
N ARG A 129 -1.44 -8.96 10.17
CA ARG A 129 -1.09 -10.37 10.39
C ARG A 129 -2.20 -11.31 9.92
N SER A 130 -1.82 -12.30 9.15
CA SER A 130 -2.65 -13.46 8.84
C SER A 130 -2.46 -14.59 9.88
N PHE A 131 -1.32 -14.57 10.59
CA PHE A 131 -0.85 -15.64 11.47
C PHE A 131 -0.61 -16.98 10.76
N ASN A 132 -0.61 -17.00 9.43
CA ASN A 132 -0.35 -18.18 8.62
C ASN A 132 1.05 -18.11 7.98
N ARG A 133 2.04 -18.72 8.64
CA ARG A 133 3.44 -18.73 8.14
C ARG A 133 3.66 -19.58 6.87
N ALA A 134 2.67 -20.34 6.42
CA ALA A 134 2.74 -20.99 5.11
C ALA A 134 2.55 -20.00 3.95
N MET A 135 2.00 -18.81 4.23
CA MET A 135 1.86 -17.72 3.28
C MET A 135 3.17 -16.93 3.18
N PRO A 136 3.82 -16.84 2.01
CA PRO A 136 5.05 -16.06 1.83
C PRO A 136 4.91 -14.59 2.25
N GLU A 137 3.74 -14.00 2.00
CA GLU A 137 3.41 -12.63 2.38
C GLU A 137 3.41 -12.42 3.91
N GLU A 138 3.07 -13.43 4.71
CA GLU A 138 3.19 -13.35 6.17
C GLU A 138 4.66 -13.30 6.62
N ILE A 139 5.53 -14.08 5.96
CA ILE A 139 6.97 -14.04 6.25
C ILE A 139 7.54 -12.68 5.87
N ASN A 140 7.23 -12.20 4.67
CA ASN A 140 7.72 -10.93 4.15
C ASN A 140 7.35 -9.76 5.04
N ARG A 141 6.08 -9.63 5.46
CA ARG A 141 5.65 -8.51 6.29
C ARG A 141 6.29 -8.51 7.67
N VAL A 142 6.40 -9.67 8.32
CA VAL A 142 7.04 -9.77 9.65
C VAL A 142 8.50 -9.38 9.55
N LEU A 143 9.25 -9.91 8.57
CA LEU A 143 10.65 -9.55 8.41
C LEU A 143 10.83 -8.08 8.04
N THR A 144 9.96 -7.54 7.18
CA THR A 144 9.98 -6.12 6.80
C THR A 144 9.73 -5.22 8.01
N ASP A 145 8.75 -5.54 8.85
CA ASP A 145 8.45 -4.76 10.06
C ASP A 145 9.69 -4.69 10.99
N HIS A 146 10.38 -5.82 11.18
CA HIS A 146 11.53 -5.92 12.09
C HIS A 146 12.82 -5.25 11.60
N VAL A 147 12.96 -5.03 10.28
CA VAL A 147 14.11 -4.29 9.72
C VAL A 147 13.79 -2.82 9.44
N SER A 148 12.55 -2.39 9.70
CA SER A 148 12.12 -1.03 9.41
C SER A 148 12.41 -0.05 10.54
N THR A 149 12.61 1.22 10.21
CA THR A 149 12.84 2.29 11.18
C THR A 149 11.53 2.97 11.59
N ILE A 150 10.58 3.06 10.66
CA ILE A 150 9.26 3.66 10.86
C ILE A 150 8.19 2.72 10.34
N LEU A 151 7.16 2.48 11.16
CA LEU A 151 6.07 1.55 10.88
C LEU A 151 4.75 2.32 10.82
N PHE A 152 4.17 2.40 9.64
CA PHE A 152 2.89 3.08 9.40
C PHE A 152 1.75 2.07 9.36
N CYS A 153 1.09 1.92 10.50
CA CYS A 153 -0.03 1.01 10.70
C CYS A 153 -1.35 1.61 10.18
N PRO A 154 -2.19 0.80 9.52
CA PRO A 154 -3.50 1.24 9.05
C PRO A 154 -4.58 1.25 10.15
N THR A 155 -4.40 0.46 11.22
CA THR A 155 -5.41 0.26 12.25
C THR A 155 -4.78 0.04 13.63
N GLU A 156 -5.57 0.20 14.68
CA GLU A 156 -5.17 -0.19 16.04
C GLU A 156 -4.88 -1.69 16.16
N THR A 157 -5.52 -2.53 15.35
CA THR A 157 -5.25 -3.97 15.31
C THR A 157 -3.83 -4.24 14.82
N ALA A 158 -3.38 -3.54 13.78
CA ALA A 158 -2.00 -3.63 13.31
C ALA A 158 -1.01 -3.19 14.40
N VAL A 159 -1.28 -2.09 15.11
CA VAL A 159 -0.45 -1.67 16.25
C VAL A 159 -0.42 -2.72 17.36
N LYS A 160 -1.55 -3.33 17.69
CA LYS A 160 -1.62 -4.39 18.71
C LYS A 160 -0.80 -5.62 18.31
N ASN A 161 -0.74 -5.96 17.03
CA ASN A 161 0.11 -7.06 16.55
C ASN A 161 1.59 -6.73 16.74
N LEU A 162 2.04 -5.55 16.33
CA LEU A 162 3.42 -5.11 16.55
C LEU A 162 3.77 -5.06 18.04
N ARG A 163 2.86 -4.56 18.89
CA ARG A 163 3.08 -4.59 20.35
C ARG A 163 3.34 -6.01 20.88
N LYS A 164 2.64 -7.03 20.37
CA LYS A 164 2.86 -8.44 20.75
C LYS A 164 4.21 -8.98 20.27
N GLU A 165 4.81 -8.37 19.26
CA GLU A 165 6.12 -8.74 18.71
C GLU A 165 7.29 -7.96 19.32
N GLY A 166 7.03 -7.14 20.34
CA GLY A 166 8.07 -6.44 21.09
C GLY A 166 8.32 -4.99 20.66
N PHE A 167 7.52 -4.44 19.75
CA PHE A 167 7.61 -3.01 19.43
C PHE A 167 7.02 -2.17 20.57
N ILE A 168 7.88 -1.42 21.26
CA ILE A 168 7.49 -0.62 22.45
C ILE A 168 7.35 0.87 22.16
N ASN A 169 8.03 1.37 21.12
CA ASN A 169 8.01 2.78 20.73
C ASN A 169 6.77 3.10 19.88
N ILE A 170 5.62 3.22 20.54
CA ILE A 170 4.32 3.41 19.90
C ILE A 170 3.84 4.85 20.09
N ALA A 171 3.78 5.60 19.00
CA ALA A 171 3.27 6.96 18.98
C ALA A 171 1.78 7.03 19.36
N ASN A 172 1.40 8.10 20.06
CA ASN A 172 0.01 8.38 20.44
C ASN A 172 -0.70 7.18 21.12
N ASN A 173 0.05 6.36 21.87
CA ASN A 173 -0.43 5.11 22.50
C ASN A 173 -1.05 4.08 21.53
N GLY A 174 -0.86 4.26 20.22
CA GLY A 174 -1.41 3.42 19.16
C GLY A 174 -2.74 3.90 18.59
N TYR A 175 -3.30 5.00 19.09
CA TYR A 175 -4.48 5.63 18.52
C TYR A 175 -4.14 6.36 17.22
N LEU A 176 -5.14 6.46 16.34
CA LEU A 176 -5.03 7.17 15.07
C LEU A 176 -4.47 8.58 15.29
N VAL A 177 -3.39 8.91 14.60
CA VAL A 177 -2.74 10.20 14.67
C VAL A 177 -3.52 11.19 13.80
N SER A 178 -3.99 12.29 14.38
CA SER A 178 -4.55 13.39 13.61
C SER A 178 -3.44 14.21 12.97
N HIS A 179 -3.72 14.85 11.83
CA HIS A 179 -2.77 15.72 11.14
C HIS A 179 -2.17 16.80 12.07
N SER A 180 -3.00 17.37 12.95
CA SER A 180 -2.58 18.39 13.93
C SER A 180 -1.67 17.87 15.05
N ALA A 181 -1.62 16.55 15.27
CA ALA A 181 -0.84 15.94 16.34
C ALA A 181 0.56 15.49 15.87
N VAL A 182 0.79 15.42 14.56
CA VAL A 182 2.04 14.91 13.99
C VAL A 182 3.26 15.68 14.50
N ASP A 183 3.23 17.02 14.42
CA ASP A 183 4.37 17.85 14.83
C ASP A 183 4.68 17.70 16.33
N SER A 184 3.64 17.66 17.18
CA SER A 184 3.79 17.44 18.62
C SER A 184 4.38 16.07 18.94
N ILE A 185 3.95 15.02 18.22
CA ILE A 185 4.46 13.66 18.40
C ILE A 185 5.92 13.56 17.92
N LEU A 186 6.25 14.18 16.78
CA LEU A 186 7.60 14.18 16.22
C LEU A 186 8.58 15.00 17.07
N ALA A 187 8.15 16.11 17.66
CA ALA A 187 8.97 16.92 18.55
C ALA A 187 9.36 16.15 19.83
N VAL A 188 8.42 15.41 20.42
CA VAL A 188 8.70 14.53 21.58
C VAL A 188 9.64 13.38 21.19
N ASN A 189 9.53 12.88 19.94
CA ASN A 189 10.36 11.79 19.45
C ASN A 189 11.72 12.22 18.89
N HIS A 190 12.06 13.51 18.83
CA HIS A 190 13.32 13.99 18.28
C HIS A 190 14.56 13.50 19.08
N GLU A 191 14.40 13.22 20.37
CA GLU A 191 15.45 12.61 21.20
C GLU A 191 15.82 11.18 20.72
N LEU A 192 14.91 10.50 20.01
CA LEU A 192 15.08 9.15 19.48
C LEU A 192 15.82 9.09 18.13
N ARG A 193 16.37 10.20 17.61
CA ARG A 193 17.17 10.14 16.37
C ARG A 193 18.65 9.84 16.59
N THR A 194 19.10 9.73 17.84
CA THR A 194 20.54 9.83 18.17
C THR A 194 21.22 8.55 18.70
N LYS A 195 20.52 7.44 18.98
CA LYS A 195 21.16 6.21 19.49
C LYS A 195 20.38 4.94 19.16
N ASN A 196 20.84 4.09 18.22
CA ASN A 196 20.37 2.69 18.05
C ASN A 196 18.85 2.50 18.26
N CYS A 197 18.03 3.34 17.64
CA CYS A 197 16.66 3.50 18.09
C CYS A 197 15.74 2.41 17.54
N GLU A 198 14.96 1.86 18.46
CA GLU A 198 13.88 0.94 18.17
C GLU A 198 12.88 1.56 17.17
N PRO A 199 12.28 0.74 16.29
CA PRO A 199 11.37 1.24 15.27
C PRO A 199 10.19 1.99 15.87
N VAL A 200 9.84 3.15 15.30
CA VAL A 200 8.70 3.96 15.77
C VAL A 200 7.43 3.50 15.06
N VAL A 201 6.39 3.17 15.83
CA VAL A 201 5.09 2.74 15.32
C VAL A 201 4.09 3.89 15.34
N PHE A 202 3.50 4.20 14.19
CA PHE A 202 2.42 5.16 14.04
C PHE A 202 1.15 4.49 13.53
N ASN A 203 -0.01 4.84 14.08
CA ASN A 203 -1.30 4.54 13.47
C ASN A 203 -1.73 5.76 12.65
N ILE A 204 -1.67 5.66 11.31
CA ILE A 204 -1.96 6.78 10.41
C ILE A 204 -3.19 6.56 9.52
N GLY A 205 -3.88 5.43 9.68
CA GLY A 205 -4.99 5.06 8.82
C GLY A 205 -4.54 4.33 7.54
N ASP A 206 -5.53 3.92 6.75
CA ASP A 206 -5.33 3.04 5.62
C ASP A 206 -5.18 3.82 4.30
N VAL A 207 -4.00 3.73 3.69
CA VAL A 207 -3.68 4.39 2.41
C VAL A 207 -4.54 3.88 1.23
N MET A 208 -5.06 2.65 1.31
CA MET A 208 -6.02 2.15 0.33
C MET A 208 -7.38 2.82 0.51
N TYR A 209 -7.78 3.11 1.74
CA TYR A 209 -9.00 3.89 2.00
C TYR A 209 -8.88 5.31 1.46
N ASP A 210 -7.73 5.97 1.61
CA ASP A 210 -7.46 7.27 0.98
C ASP A 210 -7.59 7.21 -0.54
N SER A 211 -7.09 6.13 -1.14
CA SER A 211 -7.20 5.89 -2.58
C SER A 211 -8.65 5.70 -3.02
N VAL A 212 -9.48 5.02 -2.23
CA VAL A 212 -10.92 4.86 -2.50
C VAL A 212 -11.62 6.21 -2.44
N LEU A 213 -11.38 7.03 -1.41
CA LEU A 213 -12.01 8.34 -1.27
C LEU A 213 -11.65 9.28 -2.44
N TYR A 214 -10.39 9.27 -2.87
CA TYR A 214 -9.96 10.05 -4.02
C TYR A 214 -10.65 9.61 -5.32
N ASN A 215 -10.66 8.30 -5.60
CA ASN A 215 -11.26 7.76 -6.82
C ASN A 215 -12.79 7.86 -6.82
N LEU A 216 -13.44 7.85 -5.65
CA LEU A 216 -14.89 8.06 -5.55
C LEU A 216 -15.28 9.40 -6.15
N LYS A 217 -14.55 10.48 -5.81
CA LYS A 217 -14.79 11.82 -6.35
C LYS A 217 -14.59 11.86 -7.87
N LEU A 218 -13.53 11.24 -8.37
CA LEU A 218 -13.27 11.15 -9.81
C LEU A 218 -14.38 10.38 -10.53
N ALA A 219 -14.86 9.28 -9.94
CA ALA A 219 -15.95 8.49 -10.51
C ALA A 219 -17.26 9.29 -10.57
N GLU A 220 -17.57 10.08 -9.54
CA GLU A 220 -18.74 10.97 -9.53
C GLU A 220 -18.67 12.04 -10.62
N GLU A 221 -17.47 12.55 -10.92
CA GLU A 221 -17.25 13.61 -11.93
C GLU A 221 -17.16 13.07 -13.37
N ARG A 222 -16.55 11.89 -13.56
CA ARG A 222 -16.16 11.38 -14.89
C ARG A 222 -17.00 10.20 -15.39
N SER A 223 -17.68 9.46 -14.51
CA SER A 223 -18.38 8.22 -14.89
C SER A 223 -19.82 8.50 -15.34
N ASP A 224 -20.18 7.99 -16.52
CA ASP A 224 -21.54 7.99 -17.04
C ASP A 224 -22.27 6.67 -16.81
N VAL A 225 -21.66 5.74 -16.04
CA VAL A 225 -22.08 4.33 -15.96
C VAL A 225 -23.56 4.17 -15.59
N LEU A 226 -24.07 5.03 -14.70
CA LEU A 226 -25.49 5.00 -14.32
C LEU A 226 -26.40 5.40 -15.47
N THR A 227 -26.06 6.43 -16.23
CA THR A 227 -26.83 6.85 -17.41
C THR A 227 -26.72 5.80 -18.52
N ARG A 228 -25.51 5.33 -18.81
CA ARG A 228 -25.24 4.34 -19.87
C ARG A 228 -25.95 3.01 -19.63
N LEU A 229 -26.03 2.57 -18.37
CA LEU A 229 -26.73 1.34 -17.98
C LEU A 229 -28.18 1.59 -17.54
N SER A 230 -28.68 2.83 -17.64
CA SER A 230 -30.03 3.22 -17.21
C SER A 230 -30.35 2.86 -15.75
N LEU A 231 -29.35 2.96 -14.86
CA LEU A 231 -29.43 2.65 -13.44
C LEU A 231 -29.72 3.91 -12.60
N LYS A 232 -30.42 3.74 -11.48
CA LYS A 232 -30.61 4.79 -10.46
C LYS A 232 -29.61 4.62 -9.33
N PRO A 233 -29.04 5.70 -8.75
CA PRO A 233 -28.09 5.57 -7.65
C PRO A 233 -28.68 4.85 -6.44
N ASN A 234 -27.94 3.88 -5.90
CA ASN A 234 -28.21 3.33 -4.58
C ASN A 234 -27.86 4.39 -3.52
N LYS A 235 -28.86 4.98 -2.86
CA LYS A 235 -28.64 5.98 -1.79
C LYS A 235 -28.62 5.29 -0.43
N PRO A 236 -27.51 5.34 0.33
CA PRO A 236 -27.41 4.68 1.64
C PRO A 236 -28.25 5.34 2.75
N SER A 237 -28.93 6.46 2.47
CA SER A 237 -29.47 7.36 3.49
C SER A 237 -30.87 7.03 4.03
N LYS A 238 -31.48 5.87 3.71
CA LYS A 238 -32.75 5.44 4.33
C LYS A 238 -32.75 3.94 4.62
N PRO A 239 -32.97 3.52 5.90
CA PRO A 239 -32.94 2.10 6.31
C PRO A 239 -33.90 1.15 5.58
N ASN A 240 -34.87 1.65 4.80
CA ASN A 240 -35.93 0.85 4.18
C ASN A 240 -36.14 1.19 2.70
N LYS A 241 -35.13 1.70 1.98
CA LYS A 241 -35.26 1.92 0.53
C LYS A 241 -34.70 0.71 -0.23
N PRO A 242 -35.46 0.11 -1.17
CA PRO A 242 -34.96 -1.01 -1.95
C PRO A 242 -33.73 -0.61 -2.76
N MET A 243 -32.74 -1.50 -2.84
CA MET A 243 -31.60 -1.35 -3.75
C MET A 243 -32.14 -1.38 -5.20
N MET A 244 -31.58 -0.53 -6.05
CA MET A 244 -31.97 -0.42 -7.47
C MET A 244 -31.11 -1.28 -8.38
N TYR A 245 -29.94 -1.69 -7.90
CA TYR A 245 -29.02 -2.60 -8.58
C TYR A 245 -28.10 -3.26 -7.55
N ALA A 246 -27.55 -4.42 -7.91
CA ALA A 246 -26.42 -5.03 -7.22
C ALA A 246 -25.16 -4.93 -8.08
N LEU A 247 -24.02 -4.72 -7.44
CA LEU A 247 -22.70 -4.83 -8.07
C LEU A 247 -22.01 -6.06 -7.48
N ALA A 248 -21.70 -7.04 -8.33
CA ALA A 248 -20.99 -8.25 -7.94
C ALA A 248 -19.66 -8.32 -8.70
N THR A 249 -18.61 -8.75 -8.00
CA THR A 249 -17.33 -9.09 -8.61
C THR A 249 -17.00 -10.53 -8.23
N VAL A 250 -16.71 -11.37 -9.23
CA VAL A 250 -16.38 -12.78 -9.03
C VAL A 250 -14.99 -12.99 -9.62
N HIS A 251 -13.96 -12.88 -8.76
CA HIS A 251 -12.57 -12.91 -9.23
C HIS A 251 -11.68 -13.66 -8.25
N ARG A 252 -11.71 -15.00 -8.28
CA ARG A 252 -10.68 -15.92 -7.76
C ARG A 252 -10.80 -17.26 -8.49
N ALA A 253 -9.67 -17.84 -8.88
CA ALA A 253 -9.61 -19.18 -9.48
C ALA A 253 -10.36 -20.22 -8.62
N GLU A 254 -10.18 -20.18 -7.30
CA GLU A 254 -10.87 -21.04 -6.34
C GLU A 254 -12.41 -20.92 -6.34
N ASN A 255 -12.95 -19.81 -6.85
CA ASN A 255 -14.39 -19.57 -6.97
C ASN A 255 -14.91 -19.87 -8.37
N THR A 256 -14.07 -19.71 -9.41
CA THR A 256 -14.44 -19.89 -10.83
C THR A 256 -14.16 -21.27 -11.37
N ASP A 257 -13.19 -22.00 -10.80
CA ASP A 257 -12.70 -23.28 -11.33
C ASP A 257 -13.39 -24.48 -10.67
N ASP A 258 -14.14 -24.26 -9.58
CA ASP A 258 -14.96 -25.28 -8.92
C ASP A 258 -16.44 -25.12 -9.35
N PRO A 259 -17.01 -26.08 -10.11
CA PRO A 259 -18.39 -25.99 -10.59
C PRO A 259 -19.45 -25.97 -9.49
N ALA A 260 -19.19 -26.50 -8.30
CA ALA A 260 -20.13 -26.45 -7.19
C ALA A 260 -20.15 -25.05 -6.56
N ARG A 261 -18.97 -24.48 -6.27
CA ARG A 261 -18.85 -23.11 -5.74
C ARG A 261 -19.40 -22.09 -6.72
N LEU A 262 -19.08 -22.22 -8.00
CA LEU A 262 -19.58 -21.33 -9.03
C LEU A 262 -21.11 -21.39 -9.11
N ARG A 263 -21.71 -22.59 -9.05
CA ARG A 263 -23.18 -22.76 -9.01
C ARG A 263 -23.79 -22.07 -7.80
N SER A 264 -23.21 -22.21 -6.60
CA SER A 264 -23.70 -21.52 -5.41
C SER A 264 -23.63 -19.99 -5.55
N ILE A 265 -22.57 -19.46 -6.16
CA ILE A 265 -22.46 -18.02 -6.44
C ILE A 265 -23.59 -17.57 -7.38
N PHE A 266 -23.83 -18.29 -8.47
CA PHE A 266 -24.92 -17.95 -9.41
C PHE A 266 -26.31 -18.10 -8.79
N GLN A 267 -26.53 -19.09 -7.93
CA GLN A 267 -27.79 -19.22 -7.18
C GLN A 267 -28.04 -18.00 -6.29
N ALA A 268 -27.03 -17.56 -5.53
CA ALA A 268 -27.14 -16.35 -4.73
C ALA A 268 -27.40 -15.10 -5.58
N LEU A 269 -26.76 -14.99 -6.76
CA LEU A 269 -27.03 -13.90 -7.70
C LEU A 269 -28.45 -13.95 -8.28
N ASP A 270 -29.01 -15.14 -8.53
CA ASP A 270 -30.41 -15.30 -8.97
C ASP A 270 -31.40 -14.88 -7.87
N GLU A 271 -31.12 -15.24 -6.61
CA GLU A 271 -31.91 -14.79 -5.46
C GLU A 271 -31.90 -13.26 -5.32
N ILE A 272 -30.71 -12.65 -5.37
CA ILE A 272 -30.57 -11.19 -5.35
C ILE A 272 -31.30 -10.53 -6.54
N ALA A 273 -31.22 -11.12 -7.73
CA ALA A 273 -31.91 -10.60 -8.90
C ALA A 273 -33.43 -10.60 -8.71
N ARG A 274 -34.00 -11.62 -8.06
CA ARG A 274 -35.43 -11.68 -7.73
C ARG A 274 -35.85 -10.65 -6.68
N GLU A 275 -34.97 -10.27 -5.76
CA GLU A 275 -35.24 -9.20 -4.78
C GLU A 275 -35.18 -7.80 -5.39
N LEU A 276 -34.48 -7.62 -6.51
CA LEU A 276 -34.34 -6.36 -7.23
C LEU A 276 -35.44 -6.10 -8.28
N MET A 277 -36.15 -7.16 -8.71
CA MET A 277 -37.25 -7.12 -9.69
C MET A 277 -38.60 -6.84 -9.04
#